data_AF-A0A962LSS8-F1
#
_entry.id   AF-A0A962LSS8-F1
#
_cell.length_a   1.000
_cell.length_b   1.000
_cell.length_c   1.000
_cell.angle_alpha   90.00
_cell.angle_beta   90.00
_cell.angle_gamma   90.00
#
_symmetry.space_group_name_H-M   'P 1'
#
loop_
_entity.id
_entity.type
_entity.pdbx_description
1 polymer ?
#
loop_
_entity_poly.entity_id
_entity_poly.type
_entity_poly.pdbx_seq_one_letter_code
_entity_poly.pdbx_strand_id
1 'polypeptide(L)'
;MHLDEIVGWIDSAFGDTAPRPAPGDEEALKRIFGDSGFQRYLKDQVNRQIIRDYLTNAVVLGEIPEGGLAAFASQMMSEDSRATLALFMLMSSVEEAKDLPLVSGDTEGLKPLAPAPKQPPYIKLVTN
;
A
#
# COMPACT_ATOMS: atom_id res chain seq x y z
N MET A 1 -6.32 -9.73 -15.40
CA MET A 1 -5.13 -9.77 -14.52
C MET A 1 -5.53 -10.34 -13.17
N HIS A 2 -4.69 -11.19 -12.59
CA HIS A 2 -4.81 -11.52 -11.16
C HIS A 2 -4.29 -10.34 -10.32
N LEU A 3 -4.83 -10.13 -9.12
CA LEU A 3 -4.46 -9.02 -8.23
C LEU A 3 -2.93 -8.93 -8.03
N ASP A 4 -2.27 -10.08 -7.93
CA ASP A 4 -0.82 -10.19 -7.76
C ASP A 4 -0.04 -9.63 -8.97
N GLU A 5 -0.59 -9.73 -10.18
CA GLU A 5 0.02 -9.18 -11.39
C GLU A 5 -0.07 -7.65 -11.40
N ILE A 6 -1.17 -7.09 -10.89
CA ILE A 6 -1.38 -5.64 -10.81
C ILE A 6 -0.39 -5.04 -9.82
N VAL A 7 -0.32 -5.63 -8.62
CA VAL A 7 0.61 -5.20 -7.57
C VAL A 7 2.05 -5.36 -8.04
N GLY A 8 2.39 -6.50 -8.65
CA GLY A 8 3.72 -6.75 -9.19
C GLY A 8 4.12 -5.75 -10.27
N TRP A 9 3.19 -5.37 -11.15
CA TRP A 9 3.44 -4.34 -12.16
C TRP A 9 3.70 -2.97 -11.52
N ILE A 10 2.85 -2.54 -10.59
CA ILE A 10 3.00 -1.25 -9.90
C ILE A 10 4.33 -1.19 -9.14
N ASP A 11 4.67 -2.25 -8.42
CA ASP A 11 5.92 -2.32 -7.66
C ASP A 11 7.15 -2.22 -8.56
N SER A 12 7.11 -2.86 -9.74
CA SER A 12 8.19 -2.77 -10.72
C SER A 12 8.36 -1.35 -11.30
N ALA A 13 7.27 -0.59 -11.39
CA ALA A 13 7.26 0.75 -11.95
C ALA A 13 7.85 1.82 -11.02
N PHE A 14 7.96 1.55 -9.70
CA PHE A 14 8.59 2.47 -8.76
C PHE A 14 10.12 2.56 -8.89
N GLY A 15 10.75 1.64 -9.61
CA GLY A 15 12.20 1.55 -9.75
C GLY A 15 12.92 1.14 -8.45
N ASP A 16 14.25 1.15 -8.49
CA ASP A 16 15.10 0.66 -7.40
C ASP A 16 14.81 1.36 -6.06
N THR A 17 14.57 0.53 -5.04
CA THR A 17 14.24 0.94 -3.67
C THR A 17 15.51 1.24 -2.89
N ALA A 18 15.87 2.52 -2.78
CA ALA A 18 16.88 3.08 -1.87
C ALA A 18 18.32 2.53 -2.03
N PRO A 19 19.34 3.31 -1.65
CA PRO A 19 20.71 2.80 -1.61
C PRO A 19 20.79 1.71 -0.53
N ARG A 20 20.88 0.44 -0.95
CA ARG A 20 21.19 -0.65 -0.02
C ARG A 20 22.65 -0.47 0.40
N PRO A 21 22.96 -0.17 1.68
CA PRO A 21 24.35 -0.04 2.09
C PRO A 21 25.06 -1.37 1.85
N ALA A 22 26.26 -1.31 1.28
CA ALA A 22 27.09 -2.49 1.12
C ALA A 22 27.44 -3.07 2.50
N PRO A 23 27.66 -4.39 2.62
CA PRO A 23 28.10 -4.99 3.89
C PRO A 23 29.36 -4.29 4.39
N GLY A 24 29.30 -3.70 5.59
CA GLY A 24 30.42 -3.00 6.22
C GLY A 24 30.44 -1.47 6.06
N ASP A 25 29.45 -0.88 5.39
CA ASP A 25 29.36 0.57 5.20
C ASP A 25 28.58 1.27 6.35
N GLU A 26 29.22 1.35 7.52
CA GLU A 26 28.67 2.07 8.69
C GLU A 26 28.42 3.55 8.42
N GLU A 27 29.19 4.18 7.52
CA GLU A 27 29.02 5.57 7.10
C GLU A 27 27.74 5.74 6.27
N ALA A 28 27.47 4.85 5.32
CA ALA A 28 26.21 4.85 4.56
C ALA A 28 25.01 4.56 5.45
N LEU A 29 25.13 3.62 6.41
CA LEU A 29 24.11 3.38 7.42
C LEU A 29 23.84 4.65 8.24
N LYS A 30 24.87 5.33 8.77
CA LYS A 30 24.71 6.59 9.50
C LYS A 30 24.11 7.72 8.66
N ARG A 31 24.38 7.75 7.35
CA ARG A 31 23.82 8.74 6.42
C ARG A 31 22.36 8.45 6.07
N ILE A 32 21.99 7.19 5.96
CA ILE A 32 20.61 6.73 5.72
C ILE A 32 19.77 6.86 6.99
N PHE A 33 20.33 6.53 8.16
CA PHE A 33 19.68 6.64 9.47
C PHE A 33 19.85 8.01 10.14
N GLY A 34 20.65 8.90 9.56
CA GLY A 34 20.64 10.31 9.92
C GLY A 34 19.28 10.91 9.59
N ASP A 35 18.73 11.70 10.51
CA ASP A 35 17.31 12.08 10.56
C ASP A 35 16.70 12.46 9.20
N SER A 36 17.43 13.20 8.35
CA SER A 36 16.91 13.66 7.06
C SER A 36 16.79 12.55 5.98
N GLY A 37 17.72 11.59 5.94
CA GLY A 37 17.71 10.50 4.96
C GLY A 37 16.62 9.47 5.26
N PHE A 38 16.47 9.14 6.55
CA PHE A 38 15.48 8.17 7.00
C PHE A 38 14.06 8.71 6.87
N GLN A 39 13.84 9.97 7.27
CA GLN A 39 12.53 10.62 7.10
C GLN A 39 12.14 10.77 5.64
N ARG A 40 13.10 11.06 4.76
CA ARG A 40 12.88 11.10 3.31
C ARG A 40 12.47 9.73 2.77
N TYR A 41 13.19 8.67 3.15
CA TYR A 41 12.84 7.30 2.80
C TYR A 41 11.44 6.91 3.30
N LEU A 42 11.10 7.19 4.55
CA LEU A 42 9.78 6.91 5.10
C LEU A 42 8.66 7.63 4.34
N LYS A 43 8.87 8.90 3.99
CA LYS A 43 7.92 9.66 3.16
C LYS A 43 7.74 9.02 1.79
N ASP A 44 8.81 8.60 1.12
CA ASP A 44 8.70 7.90 -0.16
C ASP A 44 7.95 6.57 -0.04
N GLN A 45 8.15 5.82 1.04
CA GLN A 45 7.40 4.57 1.29
C GLN A 45 5.89 4.84 1.44
N VAL A 46 5.51 5.91 2.16
CA VAL A 46 4.10 6.32 2.26
C VAL A 46 3.52 6.68 0.90
N ASN A 47 4.26 7.43 0.08
CA ASN A 47 3.83 7.79 -1.27
C ASN A 47 3.62 6.55 -2.15
N ARG A 48 4.54 5.58 -2.11
CA ARG A 48 4.41 4.30 -2.82
C ARG A 48 3.18 3.51 -2.38
N GLN A 49 2.91 3.47 -1.08
CA GLN A 49 1.73 2.79 -0.53
C GLN A 49 0.43 3.41 -1.05
N ILE A 50 0.31 4.75 -0.99
CA ILE A 50 -0.86 5.47 -1.52
C ILE A 50 -1.08 5.13 -3.00
N ILE A 51 -0.03 5.22 -3.81
CA ILE A 51 -0.12 4.96 -5.25
C ILE A 51 -0.54 3.51 -5.52
N ARG A 52 0.05 2.55 -4.79
CA ARG A 52 -0.26 1.12 -4.93
C ARG A 52 -1.73 0.86 -4.63
N ASP A 53 -2.22 1.32 -3.49
CA ASP A 53 -3.59 1.06 -3.07
C ASP A 53 -4.59 1.74 -4.00
N TYR A 54 -4.32 3.00 -4.38
CA TYR A 54 -5.18 3.76 -5.28
C TYR A 54 -5.29 3.11 -6.66
N LEU A 55 -4.16 2.80 -7.30
CA LEU A 55 -4.17 2.21 -8.64
C LEU A 55 -4.73 0.79 -8.64
N THR A 56 -4.44 0.01 -7.59
CA THR A 56 -5.02 -1.34 -7.43
C THR A 56 -6.54 -1.25 -7.32
N ASN A 57 -7.05 -0.36 -6.46
CA ASN A 57 -8.49 -0.15 -6.31
C ASN A 57 -9.13 0.33 -7.61
N ALA A 58 -8.51 1.27 -8.32
CA ALA A 58 -9.03 1.79 -9.58
C ALA A 58 -9.12 0.72 -10.68
N VAL A 59 -8.16 -0.22 -10.75
CA VAL A 59 -8.24 -1.35 -11.68
C VAL A 59 -9.30 -2.36 -11.23
N VAL A 60 -9.35 -2.70 -9.94
CA VAL A 60 -10.32 -3.66 -9.39
C VAL A 60 -11.77 -3.16 -9.56
N LEU A 61 -12.00 -1.86 -9.40
CA LEU A 61 -13.31 -1.22 -9.59
C LEU A 61 -13.65 -0.96 -11.07
N GLY A 62 -12.70 -1.16 -11.99
CA GLY A 62 -12.90 -1.01 -13.43
C GLY A 62 -12.78 0.41 -13.97
N GLU A 63 -12.33 1.37 -13.14
CA GLU A 63 -12.06 2.75 -13.55
C GLU A 63 -10.82 2.86 -14.45
N ILE A 64 -9.84 1.96 -14.27
CA ILE A 64 -8.66 1.85 -15.12
C ILE A 64 -8.71 0.51 -15.85
N PRO A 65 -8.69 0.50 -17.21
CA PRO A 65 -8.60 -0.74 -17.97
C PRO A 65 -7.24 -1.42 -17.77
N GLU A 66 -7.13 -2.73 -18.02
CA GLU A 66 -5.91 -3.52 -17.74
C GLU A 66 -4.61 -2.97 -18.39
N GLY A 67 -4.71 -2.22 -19.50
CA GLY A 67 -3.56 -1.54 -20.13
C GLY A 67 -3.35 -0.07 -19.72
N GLY A 68 -4.28 0.51 -18.95
CA GLY A 68 -4.28 1.92 -18.57
C GLY A 68 -3.21 2.26 -17.52
N LEU A 69 -2.73 1.27 -16.77
CA LEU A 69 -1.65 1.44 -15.79
C LEU A 69 -0.36 1.98 -16.42
N ALA A 70 -0.05 1.59 -17.66
CA ALA A 70 1.15 2.03 -18.36
C ALA A 70 1.26 3.56 -18.50
N ALA A 71 0.14 4.29 -18.47
CA ALA A 71 0.12 5.74 -18.51
C ALA A 71 0.77 6.40 -17.27
N PHE A 72 0.84 5.67 -16.15
CA PHE A 72 1.40 6.16 -14.89
C PHE A 72 2.89 5.83 -14.70
N ALA A 73 3.47 4.97 -15.56
CA ALA A 73 4.83 4.45 -15.39
C ALA A 73 5.87 5.56 -15.20
N SER A 74 5.84 6.61 -16.04
CA SER A 74 6.79 7.73 -15.97
C SER A 74 6.66 8.54 -14.68
N GLN A 75 5.45 8.67 -14.13
CA GLN A 75 5.18 9.44 -12.91
C GLN A 75 5.59 8.68 -11.65
N MET A 76 5.78 7.36 -11.73
CA MET A 76 6.19 6.53 -10.60
C MET A 76 7.72 6.39 -10.45
N MET A 77 8.50 6.80 -11.45
CA MET A 77 9.95 6.55 -11.49
C MET A 77 10.76 7.37 -10.47
N SER A 78 10.34 8.61 -10.19
CA SER A 78 11.08 9.52 -9.30
C SER A 78 10.32 9.77 -8.00
N GLU A 79 11.04 10.05 -6.91
CA GLU A 79 10.44 10.37 -5.61
C GLU A 79 9.57 11.62 -5.67
N ASP A 80 10.02 12.67 -6.35
CA ASP A 80 9.27 13.92 -6.48
C ASP A 80 7.99 13.72 -7.31
N SER A 81 8.06 12.93 -8.37
CA SER A 81 6.89 12.57 -9.18
C SER A 81 5.91 11.70 -8.40
N ARG A 82 6.40 10.74 -7.60
CA ARG A 82 5.57 9.93 -6.70
C ARG A 82 4.90 10.78 -5.63
N ALA A 83 5.60 11.73 -5.02
CA ALA A 83 5.01 12.64 -4.03
C ALA A 83 3.87 13.45 -4.65
N THR A 84 4.07 13.97 -5.86
CA THR A 84 3.05 14.73 -6.59
C THR A 84 1.85 13.86 -6.95
N LEU A 85 2.09 12.66 -7.47
CA LEU A 85 1.05 11.71 -7.86
C LEU A 85 0.24 11.22 -6.65
N ALA A 86 0.91 10.85 -5.56
CA ALA A 86 0.28 10.44 -4.31
C ALA A 86 -0.58 11.54 -3.72
N LEU A 87 -0.10 12.79 -3.71
CA LEU A 87 -0.89 13.94 -3.26
C LEU A 87 -2.13 14.14 -4.14
N PHE A 88 -1.99 14.06 -5.46
CA PHE A 88 -3.13 14.17 -6.38
C PHE A 88 -4.16 13.07 -6.11
N MET A 89 -3.73 11.82 -6.00
CA MET A 89 -4.59 10.66 -5.68
C MET A 89 -5.32 10.84 -4.35
N LEU A 90 -4.61 11.27 -3.30
CA LEU A 90 -5.23 11.55 -2.00
C LEU A 90 -6.31 12.62 -2.13
N MET A 91 -6.00 13.73 -2.79
CA MET A 91 -6.93 14.85 -2.95
C MET A 91 -8.17 14.47 -3.76
N SER A 92 -8.00 13.66 -4.82
CA SER A 92 -9.12 13.16 -5.62
C SER A 92 -10.03 12.21 -4.84
N SER A 93 -9.49 11.40 -3.93
CA SER A 93 -10.29 10.54 -3.04
C SER A 93 -11.07 11.28 -1.96
N VAL A 94 -10.80 12.57 -1.70
CA VAL A 94 -11.47 13.31 -0.61
C VAL A 94 -12.96 13.52 -0.87
N GLU A 95 -13.38 13.61 -2.14
CA GLU A 95 -14.79 13.88 -2.47
C GLU A 95 -15.74 12.77 -1.98
N GLU A 96 -15.23 11.56 -1.87
CA GLU A 96 -15.92 10.34 -1.41
C GLU A 96 -15.77 10.14 0.11
N ALA A 97 -14.96 10.96 0.81
CA ALA A 97 -14.71 10.80 2.24
C ALA A 97 -15.99 10.98 3.09
N LYS A 98 -16.98 11.70 2.56
CA LYS A 98 -18.31 11.88 3.18
C LYS A 98 -19.13 10.56 3.24
N ASP A 99 -18.82 9.62 2.36
CA ASP A 99 -19.48 8.33 2.24
C ASP A 99 -18.77 7.25 3.08
N LEU A 100 -17.63 7.61 3.70
CA LEU A 100 -17.01 6.75 4.70
C LEU A 100 -18.00 6.52 5.83
N PRO A 101 -18.11 5.27 6.32
CA PRO A 101 -18.95 4.98 7.47
C PRO A 101 -18.53 5.90 8.60
N LEU A 102 -19.45 6.76 9.05
CA LEU A 102 -19.25 7.57 10.24
C LEU A 102 -18.81 6.61 11.33
N VAL A 103 -17.66 6.87 11.94
CA VAL A 103 -17.17 6.13 13.11
C VAL A 103 -18.07 6.47 14.29
N SER A 104 -19.34 6.09 14.22
CA SER A 104 -20.22 5.93 15.35
C SER A 104 -19.98 4.55 15.92
N GLY A 105 -18.75 4.32 16.40
CA GLY A 105 -18.39 3.33 17.44
C GLY A 105 -18.70 1.84 17.25
N ASP A 106 -19.48 1.45 16.25
CA ASP A 106 -19.97 0.09 16.08
C ASP A 106 -19.48 -0.40 14.72
N THR A 107 -18.19 -0.76 14.64
CA THR A 107 -17.84 -1.87 13.76
C THR A 107 -18.76 -3.01 14.19
N GLU A 108 -19.74 -3.39 13.37
CA GLU A 108 -20.66 -4.48 13.70
C GLU A 108 -19.83 -5.62 14.26
N GLY A 109 -19.97 -5.87 15.57
CA GLY A 109 -19.10 -6.79 16.27
C GLY A 109 -19.19 -8.12 15.55
N LEU A 110 -18.06 -8.60 15.02
CA LEU A 110 -17.97 -9.88 14.34
C LEU A 110 -18.64 -10.91 15.25
N LYS A 111 -19.82 -11.40 14.84
CA LYS A 111 -20.55 -12.38 15.64
C LYS A 111 -19.70 -13.64 15.70
N PRO A 112 -19.36 -14.15 16.89
CA PRO A 112 -18.71 -15.44 17.00
C PRO A 112 -19.56 -16.48 16.26
N LEU A 113 -18.96 -17.15 15.29
CA LEU A 113 -19.61 -18.26 14.60
C LEU A 113 -19.88 -19.34 15.67
N ALA A 114 -21.14 -19.53 16.04
CA ALA A 114 -21.53 -20.68 16.84
C ALA A 114 -21.31 -21.93 15.95
N PRO A 115 -20.42 -22.86 16.33
CA PRO A 115 -20.18 -24.03 15.52
C PRO A 115 -21.48 -24.83 15.42
N ALA A 116 -21.95 -25.08 14.19
CA ALA A 116 -23.11 -25.94 13.97
C ALA A 116 -22.79 -27.34 14.52
N PRO A 117 -23.76 -28.02 15.17
CA PRO A 117 -23.56 -29.32 15.79
C PRO A 117 -23.41 -30.40 14.71
N LYS A 118 -22.23 -30.47 14.04
CA LYS A 118 -21.70 -31.56 13.18
C LYS A 118 -20.51 -31.17 12.29
N GLN A 119 -19.88 -30.00 12.44
CA GLN A 119 -18.69 -29.67 11.63
C GLN A 119 -17.38 -30.22 12.24
N PRO A 120 -16.43 -30.70 11.41
CA PRO A 120 -15.13 -31.17 11.88
C PRO A 120 -14.34 -30.02 12.54
N PRO A 121 -13.51 -30.31 13.55
CA PRO A 121 -12.93 -29.27 14.41
C PRO A 121 -11.91 -28.41 13.66
N TYR A 122 -12.24 -27.15 13.41
CA TYR A 122 -11.29 -26.16 12.90
C TYR A 122 -10.50 -25.58 14.07
N ILE A 123 -9.28 -26.11 14.26
CA ILE A 123 -8.18 -25.59 15.07
C ILE A 123 -8.41 -25.60 16.60
N LYS A 124 -7.63 -26.43 17.31
CA LYS A 124 -7.52 -26.38 18.78
C LYS A 124 -6.51 -25.32 19.17
N LEU A 125 -6.94 -24.29 19.89
CA LEU A 125 -6.03 -23.40 20.62
C LEU A 125 -5.48 -24.17 21.82
N VAL A 126 -4.14 -24.29 21.89
CA VAL A 126 -3.42 -24.83 23.04
C VAL A 126 -3.06 -23.66 23.93
N THR A 127 -3.63 -23.61 25.14
CA THR A 127 -3.22 -22.66 26.19
C THR A 127 -2.14 -23.31 27.06
N ASN A 128 -1.06 -22.58 27.33
CA ASN A 128 -0.05 -22.92 28.34
C ASN A 128 -0.64 -22.86 29.76
#